data_AF-A0A4P6K4G2-F1
#
_entry.id   AF-A0A4P6K4G2-F1
#
_cell.length_a   1.000
_cell.length_b   1.000
_cell.length_c   1.000
_cell.angle_alpha   90.00
_cell.angle_beta   90.00
_cell.angle_gamma   90.00
#
_symmetry.space_group_name_H-M   'P 1'
#
loop_
_entity.id
_entity.type
_entity.pdbx_description
1 polymer ?
#
loop_
_entity_poly.entity_id
_entity_poly.type
_entity_poly.pdbx_seq_one_letter_code
_entity_poly.pdbx_strand_id
1 'polypeptide(L)'
;MLADGAQMAAEQGARGAERAGYIGAMLAWATLLGNLSFLLPNALTTGYLALGNLIFTVYPLLLGAFATFVMMIAVQVLPWRAAATSVTVVYLLFGLVNYLLIPLLMTLNLQLEQQYLLPHASTVSLIGLEWQYGLLIPAVLLDAIAWLTRRAKWPPRRANRVTFVVASISISLAALLYPFFIRSAQEQSDPLSKMNGPIAAAQLQASSNLPHSSIVLVIALSLLLGLLGIWGGSWLGAGIGELMRRTKR
;
A
#
# COMPACT_ATOMS: atom_id res chain seq x y z
N MET A 1 -5.34 -6.34 20.52
CA MET A 1 -4.61 -7.26 21.43
C MET A 1 -3.19 -6.78 21.69
N LEU A 2 -2.23 -6.86 20.75
CA LEU A 2 -0.83 -6.44 21.03
C LEU A 2 -0.69 -4.97 21.45
N ALA A 3 -1.35 -4.07 20.72
CA ALA A 3 -1.35 -2.64 21.08
C ALA A 3 -2.11 -2.31 22.37
N ASP A 4 -3.04 -3.18 22.78
CA ASP A 4 -3.84 -3.04 24.00
C ASP A 4 -3.04 -3.54 25.22
N GLY A 5 -2.39 -4.71 25.08
CA GLY A 5 -1.45 -5.23 26.06
C GLY A 5 -0.22 -4.33 26.25
N ALA A 6 0.25 -3.66 25.19
CA ALA A 6 1.29 -2.63 25.29
C ALA A 6 0.86 -1.49 26.21
N GLN A 7 -0.40 -1.07 26.11
CA GLN A 7 -0.96 0.02 26.91
C GLN A 7 -1.16 -0.39 28.36
N MET A 8 -1.70 -1.58 28.62
CA MET A 8 -1.80 -2.14 29.98
C MET A 8 -0.43 -2.26 30.66
N ALA A 9 0.59 -2.67 29.92
CA ALA A 9 1.97 -2.72 30.42
C ALA A 9 2.51 -1.31 30.75
N ALA A 10 2.11 -0.29 30.00
CA ALA A 10 2.47 1.11 30.27
C ALA A 10 1.88 1.59 31.61
N GLU A 11 0.61 1.26 31.89
CA GLU A 11 -0.07 1.62 33.16
C GLU A 11 0.59 0.94 34.38
N GLN A 12 1.10 -0.26 34.20
CA GLN A 12 1.84 -1.00 35.23
C GLN A 12 3.32 -0.59 35.35
N GLY A 13 3.78 0.38 34.56
CA GLY A 13 5.18 0.83 34.55
C GLY A 13 6.16 -0.16 33.91
N ALA A 14 5.67 -1.22 33.27
CA ALA A 14 6.47 -2.26 32.61
C ALA A 14 6.93 -1.84 31.21
N ARG A 15 7.86 -0.87 31.16
CA ARG A 15 8.36 -0.25 29.91
C ARG A 15 8.84 -1.25 28.84
N GLY A 16 9.39 -2.39 29.26
CA GLY A 16 9.84 -3.43 28.32
C GLY A 16 8.68 -4.10 27.58
N ALA A 17 7.64 -4.50 28.32
CA ALA A 17 6.45 -5.12 27.76
C ALA A 17 5.63 -4.12 26.91
N GLU A 18 5.58 -2.85 27.32
CA GLU A 18 4.99 -1.75 26.53
C GLU A 18 5.64 -1.66 25.14
N ARG A 19 6.97 -1.53 25.10
CA ARG A 19 7.71 -1.43 23.84
C ARG A 19 7.55 -2.67 22.97
N ALA A 20 7.65 -3.85 23.57
CA ALA A 20 7.47 -5.11 22.85
C ALA A 20 6.07 -5.20 22.22
N GLY A 21 5.01 -4.80 22.94
CA GLY A 21 3.66 -4.81 22.42
C GLY A 21 3.45 -3.83 21.27
N TYR A 22 4.04 -2.63 21.33
CA TYR A 22 3.98 -1.67 20.21
C TYR A 22 4.78 -2.13 18.99
N ILE A 23 5.97 -2.70 19.18
CA ILE A 23 6.76 -3.30 18.08
C ILE A 23 5.98 -4.45 17.45
N GLY A 24 5.37 -5.32 18.26
CA GLY A 24 4.53 -6.41 17.77
C GLY A 24 3.32 -5.91 16.97
N ALA A 25 2.65 -4.85 17.42
CA ALA A 25 1.55 -4.23 16.68
C ALA A 25 2.02 -3.64 15.34
N MET A 26 3.17 -2.95 15.33
CA MET A 26 3.79 -2.42 14.11
C MET A 26 4.09 -3.54 13.10
N LEU A 27 4.71 -4.64 13.55
CA LEU A 27 4.98 -5.81 12.71
C LEU A 27 3.68 -6.41 12.17
N ALA A 28 2.68 -6.62 13.03
CA ALA A 28 1.39 -7.19 12.63
C ALA A 28 0.68 -6.33 11.57
N TRP A 29 0.70 -5.01 11.70
CA TRP A 29 0.12 -4.11 10.71
C TRP A 29 0.93 -4.04 9.42
N ALA A 30 2.26 -4.09 9.48
CA ALA A 30 3.10 -4.20 8.29
C ALA A 30 2.85 -5.51 7.53
N THR A 31 2.70 -6.62 8.25
CA THR A 31 2.31 -7.92 7.67
C THR A 31 0.90 -7.88 7.09
N LEU A 32 -0.06 -7.26 7.78
CA LEU A 32 -1.41 -7.07 7.26
C LEU A 32 -1.39 -6.28 5.95
N LEU A 33 -0.65 -5.15 5.92
CA LEU A 33 -0.46 -4.38 4.71
C LEU A 33 0.20 -5.22 3.61
N GLY A 34 1.23 -6.00 3.94
CA GLY A 34 1.87 -7.00 3.08
C GLY A 34 0.89 -7.96 2.42
N ASN A 35 0.07 -8.63 3.23
CA ASN A 35 -0.90 -9.60 2.75
C ASN A 35 -2.00 -8.97 1.89
N LEU A 36 -2.52 -7.81 2.30
CA LEU A 36 -3.51 -7.05 1.53
C LEU A 36 -2.91 -6.58 0.19
N SER A 37 -1.65 -6.17 0.22
CA SER A 37 -0.87 -5.77 -0.95
C SER A 37 -0.62 -6.94 -1.91
N PHE A 38 -0.45 -8.17 -1.39
CA PHE A 38 -0.31 -9.37 -2.22
C PHE A 38 -1.57 -9.70 -3.03
N LEU A 39 -2.74 -9.19 -2.63
CA LEU A 39 -4.00 -9.36 -3.38
C LEU A 39 -4.14 -8.35 -4.52
N LEU A 40 -3.35 -7.27 -4.52
CA LEU A 40 -3.45 -6.19 -5.49
C LEU A 40 -3.05 -6.59 -6.93
N PRO A 41 -2.01 -7.42 -7.18
CA PRO A 41 -1.70 -7.88 -8.54
C PRO A 41 -2.84 -8.63 -9.20
N ASN A 42 -3.58 -9.46 -8.44
CA ASN A 42 -4.78 -10.12 -8.95
C ASN A 42 -5.86 -9.10 -9.31
N ALA A 43 -5.98 -8.00 -8.56
CA ALA A 43 -6.87 -6.91 -8.92
C ALA A 43 -6.43 -6.17 -10.20
N LEU A 44 -5.13 -6.18 -10.55
CA LEU A 44 -4.65 -5.67 -11.84
C LEU A 44 -5.01 -6.58 -13.01
N THR A 45 -5.11 -7.90 -12.83
CA THR A 45 -5.35 -8.84 -13.93
C THR A 45 -6.81 -9.24 -14.10
N THR A 46 -7.57 -9.32 -13.00
CA THR A 46 -8.97 -9.79 -13.01
C THR A 46 -9.93 -8.81 -12.34
N GLY A 47 -9.43 -7.82 -11.61
CA GLY A 47 -10.23 -6.83 -10.89
C GLY A 47 -10.71 -5.69 -11.79
N TYR A 48 -11.40 -6.02 -12.88
CA TYR A 48 -11.96 -5.02 -13.79
C TYR A 48 -13.48 -4.93 -13.62
N LEU A 49 -13.99 -3.70 -13.56
CA LEU A 49 -15.40 -3.40 -13.67
C LEU A 49 -15.66 -2.90 -15.10
N ALA A 50 -16.40 -3.69 -15.89
CA ALA A 50 -16.85 -3.29 -17.21
C ALA A 50 -18.18 -2.53 -17.08
N LEU A 51 -18.17 -1.22 -17.31
CA LEU A 51 -19.36 -0.39 -17.46
C LEU A 51 -19.50 0.01 -18.93
N GLY A 52 -20.18 -0.85 -19.71
CA GLY A 52 -20.33 -0.67 -21.15
C GLY A 52 -18.97 -0.76 -21.86
N ASN A 53 -18.56 0.32 -22.53
CA ASN A 53 -17.29 0.40 -23.25
C ASN A 53 -16.09 0.83 -22.38
N LEU A 54 -16.31 1.06 -21.08
CA LEU A 54 -15.29 1.52 -20.17
C LEU A 54 -14.90 0.39 -19.22
N ILE A 55 -13.61 0.09 -19.16
CA ILE A 55 -13.02 -0.92 -18.28
C ILE A 55 -12.22 -0.18 -17.22
N PHE A 56 -12.62 -0.31 -15.96
CA PHE A 56 -11.93 0.32 -14.84
C PHE A 56 -11.30 -0.72 -13.93
N THR A 57 -10.11 -0.42 -13.43
CA THR A 57 -9.40 -1.31 -12.51
C THR A 57 -9.83 -0.98 -11.07
N VAL A 58 -10.08 -2.01 -10.28
CA VAL A 58 -10.43 -1.90 -8.85
C VAL A 58 -9.17 -1.67 -8.00
N TYR A 59 -7.98 -1.75 -8.61
CA TYR A 59 -6.70 -1.61 -7.92
C TYR A 59 -6.54 -0.28 -7.15
N PRO A 60 -6.80 0.92 -7.70
CA PRO A 60 -6.66 2.17 -6.96
C PRO A 60 -7.57 2.24 -5.73
N LEU A 61 -8.79 1.68 -5.85
CA LEU A 61 -9.75 1.58 -4.75
C LEU A 61 -9.17 0.75 -3.60
N LEU A 62 -8.67 -0.45 -3.90
CA LEU A 62 -8.12 -1.37 -2.89
C LEU A 62 -6.82 -0.85 -2.29
N LEU A 63 -5.91 -0.32 -3.11
CA LEU A 63 -4.65 0.25 -2.64
C LEU A 63 -4.93 1.42 -1.68
N GLY A 64 -5.81 2.33 -2.10
CA GLY A 64 -6.24 3.46 -1.28
C GLY A 64 -6.88 3.02 0.03
N ALA A 65 -7.78 2.03 -0.02
CA ALA A 65 -8.46 1.51 1.16
C ALA A 65 -7.48 0.83 2.14
N PHE A 66 -6.66 -0.10 1.67
CA PHE A 66 -5.77 -0.88 2.53
C PHE A 66 -4.65 -0.03 3.13
N ALA A 67 -4.01 0.83 2.33
CA ALA A 67 -2.95 1.69 2.83
C ALA A 67 -3.47 2.69 3.88
N THR A 68 -4.57 3.39 3.59
CA THR A 68 -5.13 4.37 4.55
C THR A 68 -5.65 3.72 5.81
N PHE A 69 -6.28 2.55 5.69
CA PHE A 69 -6.78 1.78 6.82
C PHE A 69 -5.65 1.48 7.80
N VAL A 70 -4.56 0.89 7.32
CA VAL A 70 -3.42 0.51 8.17
C VAL A 70 -2.72 1.76 8.73
N MET A 71 -2.44 2.76 7.90
CA MET A 71 -1.73 3.97 8.33
C MET A 71 -2.55 4.78 9.36
N MET A 72 -3.87 4.87 9.19
CA MET A 72 -4.73 5.57 10.16
C MET A 72 -4.77 4.86 11.51
N ILE A 73 -4.83 3.52 11.52
CA ILE A 73 -4.72 2.76 12.76
C ILE A 73 -3.37 3.03 13.41
N ALA A 74 -2.27 2.92 12.66
CA ALA A 74 -0.92 3.13 13.17
C ALA A 74 -0.74 4.52 13.80
N VAL A 75 -1.14 5.58 13.09
CA VAL A 75 -1.08 6.98 13.54
C VAL A 75 -1.93 7.23 14.78
N GLN A 76 -3.03 6.51 14.95
CA GLN A 76 -3.90 6.69 16.10
C GLN A 76 -3.45 5.90 17.32
N VAL A 77 -2.94 4.69 17.12
CA VAL A 77 -2.67 3.77 18.23
C VAL A 77 -1.22 3.87 18.72
N LEU A 78 -0.25 4.12 17.83
CA LEU A 78 1.15 4.19 18.23
C LEU A 78 1.49 5.55 18.87
N PRO A 79 2.28 5.54 19.96
CA PRO A 79 2.70 6.78 20.62
C PRO A 79 3.78 7.52 19.83
N TRP A 80 4.45 6.87 18.87
CA TRP A 80 5.57 7.43 18.13
C TRP A 80 5.16 8.52 17.13
N ARG A 81 6.12 9.39 16.82
CA ARG A 81 5.93 10.49 15.84
C ARG A 81 5.96 10.01 14.40
N ALA A 82 6.62 8.88 14.16
CA ALA A 82 6.82 8.28 12.84
C ALA A 82 6.04 6.95 12.74
N ALA A 83 4.79 6.94 13.19
CA ALA A 83 4.00 5.73 13.33
C ALA A 83 3.68 5.10 11.97
N ALA A 84 3.07 5.84 11.05
CA ALA A 84 2.79 5.34 9.71
C ALA A 84 4.08 5.01 8.96
N THR A 85 5.08 5.87 9.05
CA THR A 85 6.38 5.71 8.40
C THR A 85 7.07 4.44 8.89
N SER A 86 7.04 4.16 10.21
CA SER A 86 7.63 2.94 10.76
C SER A 86 6.96 1.68 10.24
N VAL A 87 5.63 1.64 10.17
CA VAL A 87 4.88 0.52 9.59
C VAL A 87 5.23 0.35 8.11
N THR A 88 5.29 1.44 7.34
CA THR A 88 5.67 1.40 5.92
C THR A 88 7.11 0.94 5.73
N VAL A 89 8.05 1.38 6.56
CA VAL A 89 9.46 0.94 6.50
C VAL A 89 9.56 -0.56 6.78
N VAL A 90 8.85 -1.07 7.79
CA VAL A 90 8.81 -2.52 8.08
C VAL A 90 8.18 -3.29 6.92
N TYR A 91 7.11 -2.76 6.32
CA TYR A 91 6.50 -3.32 5.11
C TYR A 91 7.50 -3.36 3.94
N LEU A 92 8.25 -2.29 3.71
CA LEU A 92 9.30 -2.24 2.68
C LEU A 92 10.45 -3.19 2.99
N LEU A 93 10.81 -3.38 4.26
CA LEU A 93 11.80 -4.37 4.66
C LEU A 93 11.32 -5.79 4.35
N PHE A 94 10.05 -6.12 4.58
CA PHE A 94 9.49 -7.39 4.13
C PHE A 94 9.53 -7.52 2.60
N GLY A 95 9.22 -6.45 1.88
CA GLY A 95 9.38 -6.39 0.42
C GLY A 95 10.82 -6.67 -0.03
N LEU A 96 11.80 -6.04 0.61
CA LEU A 96 13.22 -6.22 0.34
C LEU A 96 13.70 -7.64 0.67
N VAL A 97 13.28 -8.19 1.81
CA VAL A 97 13.58 -9.58 2.18
C VAL A 97 13.00 -10.53 1.13
N ASN A 98 11.74 -10.35 0.73
CA ASN A 98 11.12 -11.16 -0.31
C ASN A 98 11.84 -11.02 -1.65
N TYR A 99 12.22 -9.80 -2.03
CA TYR A 99 12.97 -9.53 -3.25
C TYR A 99 14.32 -10.25 -3.29
N LEU A 100 15.04 -10.32 -2.18
CA LEU A 100 16.34 -10.99 -2.09
C LEU A 100 16.19 -12.51 -1.91
N LEU A 101 15.26 -12.93 -1.07
CA LEU A 101 15.13 -14.31 -0.61
C LEU A 101 14.36 -15.19 -1.60
N ILE A 102 13.30 -14.69 -2.25
CA ILE A 102 12.50 -15.50 -3.17
C ILE A 102 13.33 -15.98 -4.37
N PRO A 103 14.08 -15.13 -5.10
CA PRO A 103 14.93 -15.61 -6.19
C PRO A 103 16.01 -16.57 -5.71
N LEU A 104 16.59 -16.31 -4.53
CA LEU A 104 17.58 -17.20 -3.93
C LEU A 104 16.99 -18.58 -3.64
N LEU A 105 15.85 -18.65 -2.96
CA LEU A 105 15.17 -19.92 -2.66
C LEU A 105 14.71 -20.62 -3.94
N MET A 106 14.23 -19.88 -4.94
CA MET A 106 13.81 -20.43 -6.22
C MET A 106 14.99 -21.07 -6.99
N THR A 107 16.13 -20.39 -7.04
CA THR A 107 17.36 -20.93 -7.67
C THR A 107 17.88 -22.16 -6.96
N LEU A 108 17.87 -22.16 -5.61
CA LEU A 108 18.22 -23.34 -4.81
C LEU A 108 17.26 -24.51 -5.08
N ASN A 109 15.95 -24.26 -5.13
CA ASN A 109 14.97 -25.31 -5.39
C ASN A 109 15.14 -25.91 -6.80
N LEU A 110 15.36 -25.07 -7.81
CA LEU A 110 15.54 -25.53 -9.20
C LEU A 110 16.83 -26.34 -9.38
N GLN A 111 17.89 -26.01 -8.64
CA GLN A 111 19.11 -26.83 -8.58
C GLN A 111 18.85 -28.21 -7.98
N LEU A 112 18.04 -28.28 -6.91
CA LEU A 112 17.65 -29.54 -6.28
C LEU A 112 16.76 -30.38 -7.21
N GLU A 113 15.91 -29.73 -8.01
CA GLU A 113 15.00 -30.39 -8.96
C GLU A 113 15.63 -30.68 -10.34
N GLN A 114 16.92 -30.36 -10.56
CA GLN A 114 17.61 -30.46 -11.87
C GLN A 114 16.86 -29.76 -13.02
N GLN A 115 16.08 -28.72 -12.72
CA GLN A 115 15.35 -27.96 -13.73
C GLN A 115 16.18 -26.75 -14.18
N TYR A 116 16.23 -26.52 -15.49
CA TYR A 116 16.88 -25.32 -16.04
C TYR A 116 15.96 -24.12 -15.91
N LEU A 117 16.42 -23.08 -15.20
CA LEU A 117 15.83 -21.75 -15.22
C LEU A 117 15.85 -21.22 -16.66
N LEU A 118 14.70 -20.83 -17.21
CA LEU A 118 14.72 -19.94 -18.37
C LEU A 118 15.50 -18.67 -17.99
N PRO A 119 16.42 -18.17 -18.83
CA PRO A 119 17.37 -17.10 -18.49
C PRO A 119 16.75 -15.73 -18.14
N HIS A 120 15.43 -15.63 -18.04
CA HIS A 120 14.66 -14.41 -17.89
C HIS A 120 13.70 -14.41 -16.68
N ALA A 121 13.77 -15.40 -15.79
CA ALA A 121 12.89 -15.43 -14.61
C ALA A 121 13.31 -14.42 -13.51
N SER A 122 14.53 -13.89 -13.54
CA SER A 122 15.07 -12.96 -12.54
C SER A 122 14.44 -11.56 -12.58
N THR A 123 13.93 -11.12 -13.74
CA THR A 123 13.31 -9.80 -13.94
C THR A 123 11.94 -9.66 -13.28
N VAL A 124 11.27 -10.76 -12.93
CA VAL A 124 9.97 -10.75 -12.24
C VAL A 124 10.10 -10.15 -10.82
N SER A 125 11.28 -10.23 -10.20
CA SER A 125 11.50 -9.69 -8.86
C SER A 125 11.53 -8.15 -8.82
N LEU A 126 12.04 -7.48 -9.87
CA LEU A 126 12.22 -6.01 -9.87
C LEU A 126 10.89 -5.26 -9.84
N ILE A 127 9.88 -5.78 -10.55
CA ILE A 127 8.54 -5.17 -10.67
C ILE A 127 7.80 -5.16 -9.32
N GLY A 128 8.18 -6.05 -8.40
CA GLY A 128 7.57 -6.15 -7.08
C GLY A 128 7.85 -4.95 -6.16
N LEU A 129 8.96 -4.23 -6.34
CA LEU A 129 9.42 -3.19 -5.40
C LEU A 129 8.90 -1.79 -5.75
N GLU A 130 8.79 -1.42 -7.03
CA GLU A 130 8.54 -0.03 -7.44
C GLU A 130 7.28 0.59 -6.83
N TRP A 131 6.15 -0.12 -6.84
CA TRP A 131 4.88 0.41 -6.33
C TRP A 131 4.82 0.46 -4.80
N GLN A 132 5.65 -0.32 -4.10
CA GLN A 132 5.68 -0.35 -2.63
C GLN A 132 6.25 0.95 -2.06
N TYR A 133 7.23 1.56 -2.75
CA TYR A 133 7.82 2.84 -2.34
C TYR A 133 6.84 4.01 -2.43
N GLY A 134 5.81 3.90 -3.28
CA GLY A 134 4.75 4.91 -3.40
C GLY A 134 4.02 5.17 -2.07
N LEU A 135 4.07 4.24 -1.12
CA LEU A 135 3.48 4.38 0.21
C LEU A 135 4.34 5.20 1.19
N LEU A 136 5.60 5.46 0.87
CA LEU A 136 6.50 6.18 1.77
C LEU A 136 6.13 7.67 1.89
N ILE A 137 5.82 8.31 0.75
CA ILE A 137 5.36 9.70 0.70
C ILE A 137 4.09 9.92 1.55
N PRO A 138 2.98 9.17 1.35
CA PRO A 138 1.79 9.35 2.18
C PRO A 138 2.03 9.01 3.65
N ALA A 139 2.88 8.04 3.98
CA ALA A 139 3.21 7.72 5.36
C ALA A 139 3.92 8.87 6.09
N VAL A 140 4.93 9.47 5.45
CA VAL A 140 5.66 10.62 6.00
C VAL A 140 4.75 11.83 6.17
N LEU A 141 3.90 12.12 5.17
CA LEU A 141 2.95 13.22 5.25
C LEU A 141 1.93 13.00 6.37
N LEU A 142 1.39 11.78 6.51
CA LEU A 142 0.46 11.45 7.58
C LEU A 142 1.06 11.62 8.96
N ASP A 143 2.30 11.17 9.17
CA ASP A 143 3.01 11.37 10.43
C ASP A 143 3.27 12.86 10.72
N ALA A 144 3.65 13.64 9.70
CA ALA A 144 3.86 15.08 9.85
C ALA A 144 2.56 15.79 10.27
N ILE A 145 1.43 15.49 9.64
CA ILE A 145 0.12 16.06 10.01
C ILE A 145 -0.31 15.57 11.39
N ALA A 146 -0.13 14.28 11.69
CA ALA A 146 -0.46 13.74 13.02
C ALA A 146 0.34 14.44 14.12
N TRP A 147 1.63 14.70 13.88
CA TRP A 147 2.46 15.46 14.80
C TRP A 147 1.98 16.90 14.95
N LEU A 148 1.68 17.59 13.85
CA LEU A 148 1.17 18.97 13.87
C LEU A 148 -0.17 19.07 14.62
N THR A 149 -1.10 18.17 14.36
CA THR A 149 -2.43 18.15 15.00
C THR A 149 -2.34 17.88 16.50
N ARG A 150 -1.45 16.96 16.92
CA ARG A 150 -1.14 16.69 18.34
C ARG A 150 -0.51 17.91 19.01
N ARG A 151 0.45 18.57 18.37
CA ARG A 151 1.14 19.77 18.91
C ARG A 151 0.17 20.94 19.08
N ALA A 152 -0.74 21.12 18.15
CA ALA A 152 -1.74 22.19 18.19
C ALA A 152 -2.97 21.86 19.04
N LYS A 153 -3.03 20.67 19.67
CA LYS A 153 -4.16 20.19 20.50
C LYS A 153 -5.52 20.33 19.81
N TRP A 154 -5.59 20.03 18.51
CA TRP A 154 -6.83 20.18 17.76
C TRP A 154 -7.93 19.24 18.27
N PRO A 155 -9.21 19.65 18.18
CA PRO A 155 -10.31 18.77 18.51
C PRO A 155 -10.29 17.54 17.58
N PRO A 156 -10.64 16.33 18.08
CA PRO A 156 -10.52 15.07 17.32
C PRO A 156 -11.18 15.12 15.94
N ARG A 157 -12.35 15.77 15.84
CA ARG A 157 -13.08 15.96 14.58
C ARG A 157 -12.26 16.72 13.53
N ARG A 158 -11.54 17.78 13.93
CA ARG A 158 -10.71 18.58 13.02
C ARG A 158 -9.44 17.83 12.63
N ALA A 159 -8.79 17.17 13.59
CA ALA A 159 -7.62 16.35 13.32
C ALA A 159 -7.92 15.23 12.32
N ASN A 160 -9.03 14.49 12.50
CA ASN A 160 -9.44 13.42 11.60
C ASN A 160 -9.75 13.93 10.19
N ARG A 161 -10.47 15.06 10.05
CA ARG A 161 -10.75 15.67 8.74
C ARG A 161 -9.47 16.07 8.00
N VAL A 162 -8.53 16.73 8.67
CA VAL A 162 -7.28 17.16 8.04
C VAL A 162 -6.39 15.96 7.69
N THR A 163 -6.31 14.97 8.57
CA THR A 163 -5.57 13.73 8.29
C THR A 163 -6.17 13.00 7.10
N PHE A 164 -7.50 12.94 6.99
CA PHE A 164 -8.20 12.38 5.83
C PHE A 164 -7.89 13.14 4.53
N VAL A 165 -7.97 14.47 4.55
CA VAL A 165 -7.66 15.30 3.36
C VAL A 165 -6.22 15.07 2.93
N VAL A 166 -5.27 15.03 3.87
CA VAL A 166 -3.87 14.78 3.52
C VAL A 166 -3.66 13.35 3.05
N ALA A 167 -4.27 12.34 3.66
CA ALA A 167 -4.24 10.96 3.14
C ALA A 167 -4.71 10.91 1.68
N SER A 168 -5.82 11.58 1.40
CA SER A 168 -6.44 11.66 0.08
C SER A 168 -5.49 12.25 -0.94
N ILE A 169 -4.93 13.43 -0.64
CA ILE A 169 -3.99 14.13 -1.52
C ILE A 169 -2.73 13.30 -1.74
N SER A 170 -2.15 12.76 -0.67
CA SER A 170 -0.87 12.07 -0.71
C SER A 170 -0.93 10.77 -1.51
N ILE A 171 -2.01 10.00 -1.35
CA ILE A 171 -2.18 8.72 -2.05
C ILE A 171 -2.65 8.96 -3.49
N SER A 172 -3.47 9.98 -3.73
CA SER A 172 -3.79 10.39 -5.11
C SER A 172 -2.54 10.82 -5.86
N LEU A 173 -1.64 11.55 -5.20
CA LEU A 173 -0.34 11.91 -5.77
C LEU A 173 0.51 10.66 -6.06
N ALA A 174 0.57 9.70 -5.13
CA ALA A 174 1.25 8.43 -5.37
C ALA A 174 0.65 7.64 -6.55
N ALA A 175 -0.68 7.64 -6.70
CA ALA A 175 -1.37 7.00 -7.82
C ALA A 175 -1.12 7.73 -9.15
N LEU A 176 -1.00 9.06 -9.15
CA LEU A 176 -0.62 9.84 -10.33
C LEU A 176 0.83 9.60 -10.78
N LEU A 177 1.71 9.19 -9.86
CA LEU A 177 3.07 8.79 -10.19
C LEU A 177 3.13 7.36 -10.79
N TYR A 178 2.08 6.56 -10.63
CA TYR A 178 2.03 5.17 -11.09
C TYR A 178 2.29 4.95 -12.60
N PRO A 179 1.75 5.76 -13.53
CA PRO A 179 2.04 5.62 -14.96
C PRO A 179 3.52 5.83 -15.30
N PHE A 180 4.22 6.68 -14.53
CA PHE A 180 5.66 6.87 -14.69
C PHE A 180 6.43 5.61 -14.30
N PHE A 181 6.02 4.94 -13.21
CA PHE A 181 6.63 3.68 -12.79
C PHE A 181 6.36 2.53 -13.78
N ILE A 182 5.14 2.42 -14.33
CA ILE A 182 4.88 1.43 -15.39
C ILE A 182 5.78 1.69 -16.60
N ARG A 183 5.94 2.96 -17.00
CA ARG A 183 6.76 3.32 -18.15
C ARG A 183 8.23 2.99 -17.91
N SER A 184 8.78 3.27 -16.74
CA SER A 184 10.16 2.89 -16.39
C SER A 184 10.34 1.37 -16.37
N ALA A 185 9.40 0.63 -15.81
CA ALA A 185 9.41 -0.84 -15.81
C ALA A 185 9.34 -1.42 -17.24
N GLN A 186 8.52 -0.81 -18.11
CA GLN A 186 8.37 -1.23 -19.51
C GLN A 186 9.63 -0.97 -20.32
N GLU A 187 10.23 0.22 -20.23
CA GLU A 187 11.49 0.56 -20.91
C GLU A 187 12.63 -0.38 -20.50
N GLN A 188 12.59 -0.92 -19.28
CA GLN A 188 13.59 -1.87 -18.79
C GLN A 188 13.31 -3.34 -19.21
N SER A 189 12.11 -3.64 -19.71
CA SER A 189 11.64 -4.98 -20.11
C SER A 189 11.71 -5.27 -21.62
N ASP A 190 12.33 -4.38 -22.39
CA ASP A 190 12.24 -4.32 -23.86
C ASP A 190 12.77 -5.54 -24.69
N PRO A 191 13.54 -6.51 -24.15
CA PRO A 191 13.75 -7.77 -24.87
C PRO A 191 12.68 -8.84 -24.61
N LEU A 192 11.91 -8.75 -23.51
CA LEU A 192 10.91 -9.74 -23.07
C LEU A 192 9.46 -9.39 -23.46
N SER A 193 9.16 -8.11 -23.69
CA SER A 193 7.86 -7.64 -24.20
C SER A 193 7.50 -8.26 -25.56
N LYS A 194 8.52 -8.72 -26.31
CA LYS A 194 8.36 -9.46 -27.57
C LYS A 194 7.94 -10.93 -27.40
N MET A 195 8.05 -11.51 -26.20
CA MET A 195 7.71 -12.92 -25.93
C MET A 195 6.50 -13.12 -25.00
N ASN A 196 6.25 -12.20 -24.06
CA ASN A 196 5.11 -12.30 -23.14
C ASN A 196 3.82 -11.65 -23.71
N GLY A 197 3.26 -12.34 -24.69
CA GLY A 197 1.82 -12.62 -24.73
C GLY A 197 0.88 -11.58 -25.35
N PRO A 198 -0.08 -12.04 -26.18
CA PRO A 198 -1.09 -11.19 -26.85
C PRO A 198 -1.99 -10.38 -25.89
N ILE A 199 -1.97 -10.63 -24.57
CA ILE A 199 -2.81 -9.95 -23.59
C ILE A 199 -2.30 -8.55 -23.25
N ALA A 200 -0.99 -8.37 -23.04
CA ALA A 200 -0.40 -7.05 -22.81
C ALA A 200 -0.47 -6.19 -24.08
N ALA A 201 -0.23 -6.81 -25.24
CA ALA A 201 -0.40 -6.18 -26.55
C ALA A 201 -1.86 -5.81 -26.84
N ALA A 202 -2.83 -6.67 -26.48
CA ALA A 202 -4.25 -6.38 -26.62
C ALA A 202 -4.73 -5.27 -25.67
N GLN A 203 -4.17 -5.17 -24.46
CA GLN A 203 -4.46 -4.05 -23.55
C GLN A 203 -3.90 -2.72 -24.06
N LEU A 204 -2.68 -2.73 -24.60
CA LEU A 204 -2.09 -1.56 -25.25
C LEU A 204 -2.84 -1.16 -26.52
N GLN A 205 -3.22 -2.12 -27.38
CA GLN A 205 -4.04 -1.85 -28.57
C GLN A 205 -5.47 -1.39 -28.23
N ALA A 206 -6.09 -1.98 -27.20
CA ALA A 206 -7.39 -1.53 -26.72
C ALA A 206 -7.30 -0.10 -26.17
N SER A 207 -6.20 0.25 -25.50
CA SER A 207 -5.98 1.61 -25.01
C SER A 207 -5.63 2.62 -26.11
N SER A 208 -4.94 2.20 -27.18
CA SER A 208 -4.55 3.08 -28.28
C SER A 208 -5.70 3.42 -29.22
N ASN A 209 -6.73 2.56 -29.28
CA ASN A 209 -7.92 2.78 -30.09
C ASN A 209 -9.02 3.57 -29.36
N LEU A 210 -8.82 3.90 -28.09
CA LEU A 210 -9.75 4.76 -27.36
C LEU A 210 -9.55 6.22 -27.80
N PRO A 211 -10.64 6.96 -28.09
CA PRO A 211 -10.54 8.38 -28.34
C PRO A 211 -9.90 9.07 -27.13
N HIS A 212 -9.08 10.11 -27.34
CA HIS A 212 -8.33 10.77 -26.25
C HIS A 212 -9.22 11.24 -25.09
N SER A 213 -10.50 11.54 -25.35
CA SER A 213 -11.51 11.86 -24.33
C SER A 213 -11.79 10.69 -23.36
N SER A 214 -11.72 9.45 -23.81
CA SER A 214 -11.90 8.26 -22.98
C SER A 214 -10.73 8.01 -22.03
N ILE A 215 -9.50 8.36 -22.43
CA ILE A 215 -8.31 8.21 -21.57
C ILE A 215 -8.43 9.13 -20.35
N VAL A 216 -8.79 10.39 -20.56
CA VAL A 216 -8.98 11.37 -19.48
C VAL A 216 -10.08 10.90 -18.52
N LEU A 217 -11.18 10.35 -19.06
CA LEU A 217 -12.28 9.83 -18.27
C LEU A 217 -11.85 8.61 -17.43
N VAL A 218 -11.09 7.68 -18.00
CA VAL A 218 -10.57 6.50 -17.28
C VAL A 218 -9.63 6.90 -16.14
N ILE A 219 -8.74 7.88 -16.37
CA ILE A 219 -7.86 8.41 -15.32
C ILE A 219 -8.68 9.08 -14.23
N ALA A 220 -9.62 9.96 -14.59
CA ALA A 220 -10.48 10.66 -13.64
C ALA A 220 -11.29 9.68 -12.77
N LEU A 221 -11.86 8.64 -13.39
CA LEU A 221 -12.66 7.65 -12.67
C LEU A 221 -11.80 6.74 -11.79
N SER A 222 -10.59 6.41 -12.23
CA SER A 222 -9.60 5.67 -11.40
C SER A 222 -9.18 6.47 -10.17
N LEU A 223 -9.00 7.79 -10.31
CA LEU A 223 -8.73 8.69 -9.18
C LEU A 223 -9.93 8.76 -8.24
N LEU A 224 -11.16 8.87 -8.76
CA LEU A 224 -12.37 8.85 -7.94
C LEU A 224 -12.53 7.54 -7.17
N LEU A 225 -12.25 6.40 -7.81
CA LEU A 225 -12.22 5.09 -7.15
C LEU A 225 -11.14 5.05 -6.06
N GLY A 226 -9.93 5.56 -6.33
CA GLY A 226 -8.88 5.69 -5.33
C GLY A 226 -9.30 6.54 -4.13
N LEU A 227 -9.92 7.70 -4.38
CA LEU A 227 -10.46 8.58 -3.34
C LEU A 227 -11.56 7.91 -2.51
N LEU A 228 -12.44 7.13 -3.14
CA LEU A 228 -13.48 6.36 -2.45
C LEU A 228 -12.84 5.29 -1.55
N GLY A 229 -11.76 4.67 -2.01
CA GLY A 229 -10.98 3.70 -1.26
C GLY A 229 -10.33 4.33 -0.03
N ILE A 230 -9.63 5.44 -0.23
CA ILE A 230 -9.03 6.26 0.84
C ILE A 230 -10.10 6.69 1.86
N TRP A 231 -11.27 7.10 1.39
CA TRP A 231 -12.39 7.45 2.26
C TRP A 231 -12.84 6.27 3.11
N GLY A 232 -13.16 5.13 2.50
CA GLY A 232 -13.58 3.93 3.22
C GLY A 232 -12.51 3.42 4.19
N GLY A 233 -11.26 3.33 3.74
CA GLY A 233 -10.12 2.88 4.55
C GLY A 233 -9.83 3.82 5.72
N SER A 234 -9.84 5.13 5.50
CA SER A 234 -9.64 6.10 6.58
C SER A 234 -10.76 6.08 7.62
N TRP A 235 -12.02 5.91 7.19
CA TRP A 235 -13.16 5.82 8.08
C TRP A 235 -13.09 4.56 8.95
N LEU A 236 -12.82 3.41 8.34
CA LEU A 236 -12.62 2.14 9.05
C LEU A 236 -11.44 2.22 10.01
N GLY A 237 -10.29 2.72 9.53
CA GLY A 237 -9.07 2.81 10.34
C GLY A 237 -9.22 3.77 11.51
N ALA A 238 -9.92 4.89 11.32
CA ALA A 238 -10.23 5.81 12.40
C ALA A 238 -11.25 5.25 13.40
N GLY A 239 -12.27 4.53 12.92
CA GLY A 239 -13.25 3.87 13.79
C GLY A 239 -12.58 2.83 14.70
N ILE A 240 -11.72 1.98 14.13
CA ILE A 240 -10.97 0.96 14.90
C ILE A 240 -9.96 1.63 15.84
N GLY A 241 -9.23 2.65 15.37
CA GLY A 241 -8.29 3.40 16.19
C GLY A 241 -8.95 4.09 17.39
N GLU A 242 -10.16 4.64 17.20
CA GLU A 242 -10.95 5.21 18.29
C GLU A 242 -11.45 4.14 19.25
N LEU A 243 -11.93 3.00 18.75
CA LEU A 243 -12.37 1.88 19.58
C LEU A 243 -11.23 1.38 20.49
N MET A 244 -10.02 1.21 19.95
CA MET A 244 -8.83 0.83 20.71
C MET A 244 -8.38 1.89 21.73
N ARG A 245 -8.75 3.17 21.54
CA ARG A 245 -8.47 4.23 22.51
C ARG A 245 -9.54 4.35 23.59
N ARG A 246 -10.78 3.93 23.31
CA ARG A 246 -11.90 4.02 24.27
C ARG A 246 -11.86 2.93 25.32
N THR A 247 -11.34 1.74 25.01
CA THR A 247 -11.10 0.66 25.98
C THR A 247 -10.18 1.05 27.14
N LYS A 248 -9.50 2.19 27.03
CA LYS A 248 -8.67 2.83 28.05
C LYS A 248 -9.45 3.51 29.19
N ARG A 249 -10.70 3.93 28.95
CA ARG A 249 -11.49 4.72 29.92
C ARG A 249 -12.44 3.83 30.69
#